data_AF-A0A4Y2TYS0-F1
#
_entry.id   AF-A0A4Y2TYS0-F1
#
_cell.length_a   1.000
_cell.length_b   1.000
_cell.length_c   1.000
_cell.angle_alpha   90.00
_cell.angle_beta   90.00
_cell.angle_gamma   90.00
#
_symmetry.space_group_name_H-M   'P 1'
#
loop_
_entity.id
_entity.type
_entity.pdbx_description
1 polymer ?
#
loop_
_entity_poly.entity_id
_entity_poly.type
_entity_poly.pdbx_seq_one_letter_code
_entity_poly.pdbx_strand_id
1 'polypeptide(L)'
;MEIFVKALDREEVAFLHLRNKFKHLNDAKVKEGMFIGPQIKAVFCEEEFEKKLSEAEKAAWLAFKSVCTDFLGNKKAENYEDLVGDMVKCLRVIGCNMSLKLHVFDSHLNFFPQNLGMGEEFTRTSLCLKNVSVDDGIEVC
;
A
#
# COMPACT_ATOMS: atom_id res chain seq x y z
N MET A 1 -2.82 0.65 0.53
CA MET A 1 -3.80 -0.44 0.37
C MET A 1 -5.11 0.05 -0.26
N GLU A 2 -5.80 1.03 0.34
CA GLU A 2 -7.10 1.55 -0.14
C GLU A 2 -7.13 1.85 -1.65
N ILE A 3 -6.21 2.68 -2.12
CA ILE A 3 -6.14 3.14 -3.52
C ILE A 3 -5.92 1.99 -4.52
N PHE A 4 -5.16 0.97 -4.11
CA PHE A 4 -4.85 -0.19 -4.94
C PHE A 4 -6.08 -1.08 -5.07
N VAL A 5 -6.71 -1.42 -3.94
CA VAL A 5 -7.89 -2.31 -3.93
C VAL A 5 -9.12 -1.68 -4.58
N LYS A 6 -9.19 -0.36 -4.62
CA LYS A 6 -10.22 0.37 -5.39
C LYS A 6 -10.06 0.24 -6.89
N ALA A 7 -8.84 0.02 -7.38
CA ALA A 7 -8.55 -0.12 -8.80
C ALA A 7 -8.52 -1.56 -9.30
N LEU A 8 -8.47 -2.55 -8.39
CA LEU A 8 -8.62 -3.95 -8.78
C LEU A 8 -9.98 -4.19 -9.44
N ASP A 9 -9.97 -4.98 -10.50
CA ASP A 9 -11.19 -5.45 -11.13
C ASP A 9 -12.00 -6.33 -10.15
N ARG A 10 -13.32 -6.10 -10.08
CA ARG A 10 -14.20 -6.76 -9.11
C ARG A 10 -14.50 -8.22 -9.47
N GLU A 11 -14.32 -8.59 -10.72
CA GLU A 11 -14.57 -9.93 -11.24
C GLU A 11 -13.27 -10.76 -11.34
N GLU A 12 -12.11 -10.11 -11.21
CA GLU A 12 -10.81 -10.80 -11.27
C GLU A 12 -10.47 -11.60 -10.00
N VAL A 13 -9.63 -12.60 -10.21
CA VAL A 13 -9.24 -13.60 -9.20
C VAL A 13 -8.55 -12.97 -7.98
N ALA A 14 -7.83 -11.87 -8.14
CA ALA A 14 -7.20 -11.15 -7.03
C ALA A 14 -8.23 -10.55 -6.07
N PHE A 15 -9.27 -9.89 -6.59
CA PHE A 15 -10.31 -9.30 -5.75
C PHE A 15 -11.15 -10.38 -5.06
N LEU A 16 -11.50 -11.45 -5.78
CA LEU A 16 -12.20 -12.60 -5.20
C LEU A 16 -11.38 -13.28 -4.11
N HIS A 17 -10.05 -13.35 -4.25
CA HIS A 17 -9.16 -13.84 -3.21
C HIS A 17 -9.23 -12.98 -1.95
N LEU A 18 -9.17 -11.65 -2.06
CA LEU A 18 -9.32 -10.74 -0.91
C LEU A 18 -10.67 -10.92 -0.21
N ARG A 19 -11.75 -11.03 -0.98
CA ARG A 19 -13.10 -11.27 -0.45
C ARG A 19 -13.19 -12.62 0.30
N ASN A 20 -12.56 -13.65 -0.24
CA ASN A 20 -12.52 -14.98 0.38
C ASN A 20 -11.57 -15.08 1.57
N LYS A 21 -10.49 -14.32 1.58
CA LYS A 21 -9.54 -14.26 2.71
C LYS A 21 -10.18 -13.57 3.91
N PHE A 22 -10.95 -12.51 3.66
CA PHE A 22 -11.58 -11.70 4.70
C PHE A 22 -13.11 -11.85 4.72
N LYS A 23 -13.62 -13.10 4.78
CA LYS A 23 -15.08 -13.38 4.76
C LYS A 23 -15.86 -12.74 5.91
N HIS A 24 -15.18 -12.40 7.00
CA HIS A 24 -15.78 -11.72 8.15
C HIS A 24 -15.95 -10.20 7.92
N LEU A 25 -15.29 -9.63 6.91
CA LEU A 25 -15.53 -8.27 6.47
C LEU A 25 -16.73 -8.23 5.53
N ASN A 26 -17.49 -7.14 5.59
CA ASN A 26 -18.53 -6.92 4.60
C ASN A 26 -17.90 -6.56 3.24
N ASP A 27 -18.66 -6.84 2.18
CA ASP A 27 -18.21 -6.63 0.79
C ASP A 27 -17.83 -5.16 0.53
N ALA A 28 -18.55 -4.21 1.13
CA ALA A 28 -18.28 -2.78 1.03
C ALA A 28 -16.89 -2.41 1.58
N LYS A 29 -16.50 -2.95 2.74
CA LYS A 29 -15.17 -2.69 3.33
C LYS A 29 -14.06 -3.25 2.46
N VAL A 30 -14.26 -4.44 1.87
CA VAL A 30 -13.27 -5.04 0.95
C VAL A 30 -13.16 -4.18 -0.32
N LYS A 31 -14.29 -3.77 -0.92
CA LYS A 31 -14.32 -2.89 -2.11
C LYS A 31 -13.65 -1.55 -1.89
N GLU A 32 -13.87 -0.96 -0.72
CA GLU A 32 -13.25 0.29 -0.32
C GLU A 32 -11.80 0.12 0.13
N GLY A 33 -11.27 -1.11 0.22
CA GLY A 33 -9.92 -1.37 0.70
C GLY A 33 -9.71 -0.98 2.17
N MET A 34 -10.76 -1.03 2.99
CA MET A 34 -10.77 -0.73 4.41
C MET A 34 -10.28 -1.92 5.23
N PHE A 35 -8.96 -2.04 5.34
CA PHE A 35 -8.30 -3.08 6.12
C PHE A 35 -7.58 -2.49 7.34
N ILE A 36 -7.49 -3.27 8.41
CA ILE A 36 -6.66 -2.92 9.58
C ILE A 36 -5.21 -3.39 9.36
N GLY A 37 -4.27 -2.89 10.17
CA GLY A 37 -2.83 -3.18 10.07
C GLY A 37 -2.51 -4.66 9.91
N PRO A 38 -2.99 -5.56 10.80
CA PRO A 38 -2.77 -6.99 10.67
C PRO A 38 -3.28 -7.60 9.35
N GLN A 39 -4.41 -7.11 8.83
CA GLN A 39 -4.96 -7.57 7.54
C GLN A 39 -4.10 -7.11 6.37
N ILE A 40 -3.64 -5.86 6.40
CA ILE A 40 -2.72 -5.33 5.38
C ILE A 40 -1.43 -6.15 5.38
N LYS A 41 -0.82 -6.36 6.55
CA LYS A 41 0.39 -7.19 6.71
C LYS A 41 0.18 -8.60 6.15
N ALA A 42 -0.96 -9.23 6.46
CA ALA A 42 -1.29 -10.56 5.97
C ALA A 42 -1.44 -10.67 4.44
N VAL A 43 -1.79 -9.58 3.73
CA VAL A 43 -1.81 -9.56 2.25
C VAL A 43 -0.42 -9.25 1.69
N PHE A 44 0.32 -8.35 2.33
CA PHE A 44 1.69 -7.99 1.94
C PHE A 44 2.65 -9.18 1.96
N CYS A 45 2.50 -10.09 2.91
CA CYS A 45 3.34 -11.27 3.06
C CYS A 45 2.85 -12.49 2.24
N GLU A 46 1.76 -12.38 1.48
CA GLU A 46 1.15 -13.51 0.79
C GLU A 46 1.56 -13.59 -0.68
N GLU A 47 2.54 -14.44 -1.00
CA GLU A 47 2.94 -14.70 -2.40
C GLU A 47 1.78 -15.19 -3.28
N GLU A 48 0.83 -15.91 -2.70
CA GLU A 48 -0.33 -16.45 -3.42
C GLU A 48 -1.27 -15.34 -3.91
N PHE A 49 -1.29 -14.18 -3.24
CA PHE A 49 -2.02 -13.02 -3.71
C PHE A 49 -1.31 -12.41 -4.93
N GLU A 50 0.01 -12.31 -4.89
CA GLU A 50 0.81 -11.75 -5.99
C GLU A 50 0.72 -12.57 -7.28
N LYS A 51 0.58 -13.89 -7.14
CA LYS A 51 0.37 -14.81 -8.27
C LYS A 51 -1.02 -14.68 -8.91
N LYS A 52 -1.97 -14.05 -8.22
CA LYS A 52 -3.34 -13.81 -8.71
C LYS A 52 -3.51 -12.44 -9.37
N LEU A 53 -2.54 -11.55 -9.23
CA LEU A 53 -2.57 -10.24 -9.88
C LEU A 53 -2.28 -10.39 -11.38
N SER A 54 -2.94 -9.59 -12.22
CA SER A 54 -2.52 -9.41 -13.60
C SER A 54 -1.12 -8.77 -13.67
N GLU A 55 -0.45 -8.81 -14.81
CA GLU A 55 0.91 -8.25 -14.94
C GLU A 55 0.97 -6.75 -14.57
N ALA A 56 -0.04 -5.97 -14.96
CA ALA A 56 -0.12 -4.55 -14.64
C ALA A 56 -0.37 -4.29 -13.14
N GLU A 57 -1.29 -5.04 -12.53
CA GLU A 57 -1.57 -4.97 -11.10
C GLU A 57 -0.39 -5.44 -10.27
N LYS A 58 0.32 -6.48 -10.72
CA LYS A 58 1.51 -6.99 -10.07
C LYS A 58 2.63 -5.97 -10.11
N ALA A 59 2.86 -5.30 -11.23
CA ALA A 59 3.82 -4.21 -11.32
C ALA A 59 3.48 -3.07 -10.34
N ALA A 60 2.21 -2.65 -10.27
CA ALA A 60 1.74 -1.65 -9.31
C ALA A 60 1.90 -2.11 -7.85
N TRP A 61 1.63 -3.39 -7.57
CA TRP A 61 1.78 -3.98 -6.25
C TRP A 61 3.25 -4.03 -5.79
N LEU A 62 4.15 -4.47 -6.67
CA LEU A 62 5.58 -4.51 -6.38
C LEU A 62 6.14 -3.11 -6.15
N ALA A 63 5.78 -2.13 -6.98
CA ALA A 63 6.19 -0.74 -6.79
C ALA A 63 5.66 -0.17 -5.46
N PHE A 64 4.41 -0.50 -5.09
CA PHE A 64 3.85 -0.11 -3.80
C PHE A 64 4.60 -0.77 -2.63
N LYS A 65 4.97 -2.05 -2.73
CA LYS A 65 5.81 -2.72 -1.72
C LYS A 65 7.17 -2.04 -1.58
N SER A 66 7.85 -1.73 -2.68
CA SER A 66 9.14 -1.04 -2.66
C SER A 66 9.07 0.34 -1.99
N VAL A 67 8.00 1.10 -2.24
CA VAL A 67 7.78 2.38 -1.55
C VAL A 67 7.59 2.16 -0.04
N CYS A 68 6.82 1.14 0.37
CA CYS A 68 6.63 0.79 1.78
C CYS A 68 7.93 0.34 2.46
N THR A 69 8.80 -0.41 1.79
CA THR A 69 10.06 -0.92 2.36
C THR A 69 11.16 0.12 2.39
N ASP A 70 11.38 0.77 1.25
CA ASP A 70 12.60 1.51 0.97
C ASP A 70 12.44 3.02 1.13
N PHE A 71 11.21 3.53 1.20
CA PHE A 71 10.99 4.94 1.54
C PHE A 71 10.39 5.11 2.93
N LEU A 72 9.46 4.23 3.28
CA LEU A 72 8.58 4.42 4.44
C LEU A 72 8.87 3.46 5.59
N GLY A 73 9.80 2.55 5.37
CA GLY A 73 10.38 1.72 6.40
C GLY A 73 11.36 2.51 7.26
N ASN A 74 12.26 1.78 7.91
CA ASN A 74 13.20 2.36 8.87
C ASN A 74 14.25 3.28 8.22
N LYS A 75 14.44 3.17 6.90
CA LYS A 75 15.41 3.94 6.14
C LYS A 75 14.73 4.54 4.91
N LYS A 76 15.08 5.80 4.63
CA LYS A 76 14.75 6.48 3.39
C LYS A 76 15.86 6.22 2.37
N ALA A 77 15.58 5.42 1.34
CA ALA A 77 16.47 5.15 0.23
C ALA A 77 16.78 6.45 -0.53
N GLU A 78 17.96 6.56 -1.13
CA GLU A 78 18.38 7.76 -1.85
C GLU A 78 17.53 8.01 -3.12
N ASN A 79 17.04 6.94 -3.75
CA ASN A 79 16.21 6.98 -4.96
C ASN A 79 14.69 7.00 -4.66
N TYR A 80 14.27 7.50 -3.50
CA TYR A 80 12.86 7.49 -3.10
C TYR A 80 11.92 8.22 -4.08
N GLU A 81 12.40 9.28 -4.74
CA GLU A 81 11.62 10.03 -5.74
C GLU A 81 11.27 9.14 -6.94
N ASP A 82 12.23 8.33 -7.41
CA ASP A 82 12.00 7.38 -8.50
C ASP A 82 11.03 6.28 -8.08
N LEU A 83 11.17 5.74 -6.87
CA LEU A 83 10.28 4.71 -6.33
C LEU A 83 8.83 5.20 -6.27
N VAL A 84 8.61 6.41 -5.75
CA VAL A 84 7.27 7.01 -5.70
C VAL A 84 6.74 7.31 -7.09
N GLY A 85 7.59 7.88 -7.97
CA GLY A 85 7.22 8.18 -9.34
C GLY A 85 6.78 6.94 -10.13
N ASP A 86 7.50 5.83 -9.98
CA ASP A 86 7.17 4.57 -10.62
C ASP A 86 5.89 3.94 -10.05
N MET A 87 5.70 3.99 -8.73
CA MET A 87 4.43 3.59 -8.10
C MET A 87 3.25 4.40 -8.67
N VAL A 88 3.37 5.73 -8.77
CA VAL A 88 2.31 6.59 -9.31
C VAL A 88 2.01 6.28 -10.78
N LYS A 89 3.04 5.99 -11.59
CA LYS A 89 2.87 5.56 -12.99
C LYS A 89 2.12 4.23 -13.07
N CYS A 90 2.54 3.22 -12.31
CA CYS A 90 1.90 1.91 -12.31
C CYS A 90 0.44 1.97 -11.82
N LEU A 91 0.17 2.75 -10.78
CA LEU A 91 -1.20 2.98 -10.29
C LEU A 91 -2.08 3.62 -11.37
N ARG A 92 -1.55 4.58 -12.15
CA ARG A 92 -2.28 5.17 -13.27
C ARG A 92 -2.60 4.15 -14.36
N VAL A 93 -1.69 3.22 -14.65
CA VAL A 93 -1.89 2.16 -15.66
C VAL A 93 -3.08 1.27 -15.30
N ILE A 94 -3.23 0.91 -14.02
CA ILE A 94 -4.38 0.12 -13.54
C ILE A 94 -5.65 0.96 -13.30
N GLY A 95 -5.67 2.22 -13.74
CA GLY A 95 -6.83 3.09 -13.63
C GLY A 95 -7.05 3.70 -12.25
N CYS A 96 -6.05 3.68 -11.34
CA CYS A 96 -6.14 4.44 -10.10
C CYS A 96 -6.16 5.94 -10.41
N ASN A 97 -7.23 6.61 -9.99
CA ASN A 97 -7.24 8.07 -9.96
C ASN A 97 -6.26 8.59 -8.89
N MET A 98 -5.60 9.70 -9.21
CA MET A 98 -4.72 10.39 -8.26
C MET A 98 -5.57 11.02 -7.16
N SER A 99 -5.75 10.29 -6.06
CA SER A 99 -6.41 10.81 -4.86
C SER A 99 -5.64 12.02 -4.31
N LEU A 100 -6.31 12.93 -3.62
CA LEU A 100 -5.64 14.07 -2.96
C LEU A 100 -4.50 13.62 -2.04
N LYS A 101 -4.71 12.49 -1.37
CA LYS A 101 -3.73 11.81 -0.53
C LYS A 101 -2.46 11.41 -1.31
N LEU A 102 -2.64 10.79 -2.48
CA LEU A 102 -1.53 10.38 -3.35
C LEU A 102 -0.83 11.60 -3.97
N HIS A 103 -1.59 12.63 -4.34
CA HIS A 103 -1.03 13.85 -4.90
C HIS A 103 -0.15 14.61 -3.89
N VAL A 104 -0.61 14.74 -2.65
CA VAL A 104 0.16 15.34 -1.55
C VAL A 104 1.41 14.49 -1.26
N PHE A 105 1.28 13.17 -1.28
CA PHE A 105 2.40 12.27 -1.07
C PHE A 105 3.50 12.45 -2.14
N ASP A 106 3.11 12.42 -3.43
CA ASP A 106 3.99 12.60 -4.58
C ASP A 106 4.65 14.00 -4.61
N SER A 107 3.89 15.05 -4.27
CA SER A 107 4.38 16.44 -4.36
C SER A 107 5.26 16.86 -3.17
N HIS A 108 5.17 16.18 -2.04
CA HIS A 108 5.77 16.60 -0.77
C HIS A 108 6.66 15.54 -0.13
N LEU A 109 7.35 14.72 -0.94
CA LEU A 109 8.29 13.69 -0.46
C LEU A 109 9.41 14.23 0.43
N ASN A 110 9.80 15.50 0.23
CA ASN A 110 10.84 16.17 1.01
C ASN A 110 10.42 16.53 2.44
N PHE A 111 9.13 16.40 2.78
CA PHE A 111 8.65 16.59 4.15
C PHE A 111 8.94 15.39 5.06
N PHE A 112 9.34 14.26 4.49
CA PHE A 112 9.66 13.04 5.25
C PHE A 112 11.12 13.05 5.71
N PRO A 113 11.38 12.96 7.04
CA PRO A 113 12.74 12.92 7.57
C PRO A 113 13.46 11.62 7.15
N GLN A 114 14.80 11.66 7.17
CA GLN A 114 15.63 10.55 6.66
C GLN A 114 15.59 9.29 7.54
N ASN A 115 15.30 9.45 8.82
CA ASN A 115 15.11 8.36 9.79
C ASN A 115 13.66 8.39 10.27
N LEU A 116 12.80 7.59 9.65
CA LEU A 116 11.37 7.53 10.00
C LEU A 116 11.07 6.70 11.25
N GLY A 117 12.09 6.15 11.94
CA GLY A 117 11.84 5.19 13.04
C GLY A 117 13.01 4.85 13.97
N MET A 118 13.67 5.83 14.59
CA MET A 118 14.46 5.57 15.82
C MET A 118 13.70 5.92 17.11
N GLY A 119 12.41 6.23 17.02
CA GLY A 119 11.54 6.43 18.17
C GLY A 119 10.16 5.90 17.85
N GLU A 120 9.58 5.17 18.79
CA GLU A 120 8.24 4.55 18.75
C GLU A 120 7.09 5.56 18.50
N GLU A 121 7.40 6.84 18.30
CA GLU A 121 6.42 7.92 18.19
C GLU A 121 6.12 8.35 16.73
N PHE A 122 6.96 7.98 15.75
CA PHE A 122 6.75 8.39 14.36
C PHE A 122 5.84 7.44 13.54
N THR A 123 5.36 6.36 14.16
CA THR A 123 4.25 5.54 13.64
C THR A 123 2.93 6.34 13.52
N ARG A 124 2.85 7.54 14.12
CA ARG A 124 1.67 8.42 14.06
C ARG A 124 1.49 9.20 12.75
N THR A 125 2.52 9.40 11.95
CA THR A 125 2.39 10.21 10.72
C THR A 125 3.26 9.67 9.61
N SER A 126 2.65 8.85 8.75
CA SER A 126 2.54 9.21 7.32
C SER A 126 2.07 8.11 6.37
N LEU A 127 1.68 6.89 6.81
CA LEU A 127 1.07 5.92 5.88
C LEU A 127 -0.31 5.40 6.15
N CYS A 128 -0.92 5.92 7.21
CA CYS A 128 -2.31 5.67 7.51
C CYS A 128 -3.03 7.00 7.44
N LEU A 129 -3.54 7.36 6.26
CA LEU A 129 -4.53 8.43 6.16
C LEU A 129 -5.86 7.93 6.73
N LYS A 130 -5.86 7.90 8.08
CA LYS A 130 -6.84 7.52 9.10
C LYS A 130 -7.34 6.07 9.09
N ASN A 131 -6.99 5.35 10.18
CA ASN A 131 -7.54 4.10 10.73
C ASN A 131 -6.67 2.82 10.69
N VAL A 132 -5.39 2.94 11.03
CA VAL A 132 -4.62 1.79 11.51
C VAL A 132 -3.79 2.23 12.71
N SER A 133 -4.04 1.63 13.88
CA SER A 133 -3.08 1.61 14.98
C SER A 133 -2.03 0.57 14.59
N VAL A 134 -0.77 0.96 14.53
CA VAL A 134 0.37 0.07 14.26
C VAL A 134 1.12 -0.09 15.58
N ASP A 135 0.80 -1.14 16.32
CA ASP A 135 1.57 -1.55 17.51
C ASP A 135 2.76 -2.45 17.14
N ASP A 136 2.96 -2.80 15.88
CA ASP A 136 4.11 -3.58 15.46
C ASP A 136 4.58 -3.09 14.10
N GLY A 137 5.84 -2.65 14.02
CA GLY A 137 6.50 -2.26 12.80
C GLY A 137 6.19 -3.24 11.66
N ILE A 138 5.81 -2.70 10.51
CA ILE A 138 5.68 -3.50 9.30
C ILE A 138 7.11 -3.82 8.85
N GLU A 139 7.71 -4.86 9.43
CA GLU A 139 8.64 -5.70 8.69
C GLU A 139 7.82 -6.31 7.54
N VAL A 140 8.01 -5.74 6.34
CA VAL A 140 7.65 -6.41 5.10
C VAL A 140 8.63 -7.57 4.99
N CYS A 141 8.12 -8.81 5.00
CA CYS A 141 8.93 -10.02 4.86
C CYS A 141 9.77 -10.00 3.58
#